data_AF-A0A7X4ETH1-F1
#
_entry.id   AF-A0A7X4ETH1-F1
#
_cell.length_a   1.000
_cell.length_b   1.000
_cell.length_c   1.000
_cell.angle_alpha   90.00
_cell.angle_beta   90.00
_cell.angle_gamma   90.00
#
_symmetry.space_group_name_H-M   'P 1'
#
loop_
_entity.id
_entity.type
_entity.pdbx_description
1 polymer ?
#
loop_
_entity_poly.entity_id
_entity_poly.type
_entity_poly.pdbx_seq_one_letter_code
_entity_poly.pdbx_strand_id
1 'polypeptide(L)'
;MDDKLLKKYLKYANTDEAFAVLFVKKHLAEAKGYWIDISDCRRYEMSSDNLHFRFVVGGLYKRRIQPRYPPKSTCTVNREFDEHMYYSMIRAITWEVAHKDIEQQKSKSVAPRKFKITGVSYNKKRNNKKFFREDAPPKIKALAKNLHDRTSSLWDEALQYVNKPEFVYEIRSVRIDQRRA
;
A
#
# COMPACT_ATOMS: atom_id res chain seq x y z
N MET A 1 -20.47 -13.46 -18.55
CA MET A 1 -19.45 -12.76 -17.74
C MET A 1 -18.16 -13.55 -17.84
N ASP A 2 -16.99 -12.91 -17.99
CA ASP A 2 -15.72 -13.66 -18.01
C ASP A 2 -15.27 -13.95 -16.57
N ASP A 3 -15.87 -14.99 -15.97
CA ASP A 3 -15.55 -15.44 -14.61
C ASP A 3 -14.07 -15.78 -14.43
N LYS A 4 -13.40 -16.17 -15.52
CA LYS A 4 -11.97 -16.47 -15.51
C LYS A 4 -11.16 -15.19 -15.32
N LEU A 5 -11.52 -14.11 -16.00
CA LEU A 5 -10.88 -12.80 -15.81
C LEU A 5 -11.08 -12.27 -14.39
N LEU A 6 -12.30 -12.35 -13.85
CA LEU A 6 -12.57 -11.90 -12.50
C LEU A 6 -11.76 -12.67 -11.45
N LYS A 7 -11.69 -14.01 -11.57
CA LYS A 7 -10.86 -14.85 -10.68
C LYS A 7 -9.38 -14.49 -10.75
N LYS A 8 -8.84 -14.24 -11.95
CA LYS A 8 -7.45 -13.77 -12.12
C LYS A 8 -7.22 -12.45 -11.42
N TYR A 9 -8.11 -11.49 -11.63
CA TYR A 9 -8.02 -10.17 -11.01
C TYR A 9 -8.09 -10.25 -9.48
N LEU A 10 -8.99 -11.06 -8.91
CA LEU A 10 -9.09 -11.21 -7.44
C LEU A 10 -7.82 -11.82 -6.83
N LYS A 11 -7.17 -12.77 -7.53
CA LYS A 11 -5.86 -13.29 -7.11
C LYS A 11 -4.79 -12.19 -7.15
N TYR A 12 -4.79 -11.38 -8.20
CA TYR A 12 -3.88 -10.23 -8.35
C TYR A 12 -4.13 -9.15 -7.28
N ALA A 13 -5.38 -8.82 -6.98
CA ALA A 13 -5.74 -7.69 -6.12
C ALA A 13 -5.20 -7.79 -4.68
N ASN A 14 -4.77 -8.98 -4.27
CA ASN A 14 -4.19 -9.27 -2.96
C ASN A 14 -2.65 -9.39 -2.97
N THR A 15 -1.98 -9.03 -4.07
CA THR A 15 -0.51 -9.09 -4.17
C THR A 15 0.15 -7.76 -3.78
N ASP A 16 1.43 -7.84 -3.43
CA ASP A 16 2.29 -6.67 -3.20
C ASP A 16 2.32 -5.72 -4.41
N GLU A 17 2.26 -6.28 -5.62
CA GLU A 17 2.20 -5.50 -6.86
C GLU A 17 0.92 -4.65 -6.94
N ALA A 18 -0.24 -5.22 -6.64
CA ALA A 18 -1.50 -4.49 -6.64
C ALA A 18 -1.49 -3.36 -5.60
N PHE A 19 -0.98 -3.63 -4.40
CA PHE A 19 -0.80 -2.60 -3.37
C PHE A 19 0.21 -1.53 -3.81
N ALA A 20 1.29 -1.90 -4.48
CA ALA A 20 2.27 -0.96 -5.03
C ALA A 20 1.66 -0.05 -6.10
N VAL A 21 0.80 -0.56 -6.98
CA VAL A 21 0.05 0.25 -7.96
C VAL A 21 -0.85 1.27 -7.25
N LEU A 22 -1.58 0.85 -6.21
CA LEU A 22 -2.41 1.76 -5.40
C LEU A 22 -1.57 2.83 -4.70
N PHE A 23 -0.44 2.43 -4.11
CA PHE A 23 0.51 3.33 -3.46
C PHE A 23 1.06 4.38 -4.43
N VAL A 24 1.47 3.98 -5.64
CA VAL A 24 1.94 4.91 -6.67
C VAL A 24 0.84 5.90 -7.08
N LYS A 25 -0.40 5.44 -7.30
CA LYS A 25 -1.53 6.33 -7.61
C LYS A 25 -1.79 7.37 -6.52
N LYS A 26 -1.57 7.01 -5.26
CA LYS A 26 -1.77 7.90 -4.10
C LYS A 26 -0.66 8.94 -3.97
N HIS A 27 0.58 8.60 -4.32
CA HIS A 27 1.76 9.41 -4.00
C HIS A 27 2.49 10.00 -5.21
N LEU A 28 2.10 9.66 -6.44
CA LEU A 28 2.69 10.17 -7.68
C LEU A 28 1.60 10.73 -8.60
N ALA A 29 1.40 12.04 -8.58
CA ALA A 29 0.38 12.72 -9.37
C ALA A 29 0.60 12.51 -10.89
N GLU A 30 1.86 12.42 -11.32
CA GLU A 30 2.29 12.18 -12.69
C GLU A 30 1.87 10.81 -13.23
N ALA A 31 1.42 9.88 -12.38
CA ALA A 31 0.86 8.61 -12.81
C ALA A 31 -0.53 8.76 -13.48
N LYS A 32 -1.18 9.92 -13.35
CA LYS A 32 -2.47 10.20 -13.99
C LYS A 32 -2.31 10.16 -15.51
N GLY A 33 -3.14 9.35 -16.18
CA GLY A 33 -3.07 9.14 -17.63
C GLY A 33 -2.01 8.14 -18.09
N TYR A 34 -1.36 7.43 -17.16
CA TYR A 34 -0.41 6.36 -17.44
C TYR A 34 -0.90 5.02 -16.89
N TRP A 35 -0.39 3.93 -17.47
CA TRP A 35 -0.34 2.60 -16.85
C TRP A 35 0.92 2.50 -16.00
N ILE A 36 0.80 1.86 -14.85
CA ILE A 36 1.88 1.67 -13.88
C ILE A 36 2.34 0.23 -14.02
N ASP A 37 3.61 0.04 -14.36
CA ASP A 37 4.29 -1.25 -14.43
C ASP A 37 5.28 -1.31 -13.27
N ILE A 38 5.05 -2.22 -12.31
CA ILE A 38 5.90 -2.35 -11.12
C ILE A 38 7.05 -3.29 -11.46
N SER A 39 8.29 -2.83 -11.30
CA SER A 39 9.48 -3.66 -11.54
C SER A 39 10.00 -4.29 -10.26
N ASP A 40 9.91 -3.58 -9.14
CA ASP A 40 10.37 -4.05 -7.83
C ASP A 40 9.69 -3.26 -6.71
N CYS A 41 9.38 -3.92 -5.59
CA CYS A 41 8.81 -3.28 -4.42
C CYS A 41 9.12 -4.07 -3.15
N ARG A 42 9.18 -3.36 -2.02
CA ARG A 42 9.36 -4.00 -0.72
C ARG A 42 8.53 -3.29 0.35
N ARG A 43 7.69 -4.06 1.05
CA ARG A 43 6.89 -3.58 2.18
C ARG A 43 7.67 -3.60 3.50
N TYR A 44 7.16 -2.88 4.49
CA TYR A 44 7.54 -3.06 5.88
C TYR A 44 6.81 -4.27 6.46
N GLU A 45 7.50 -5.40 6.62
CA GLU A 45 6.94 -6.67 7.12
C GLU A 45 6.23 -6.55 8.47
N MET A 46 6.69 -5.65 9.35
CA MET A 46 6.08 -5.42 10.67
C MET A 46 4.90 -4.44 10.65
N SER A 47 4.53 -3.91 9.48
CA SER A 47 3.41 -2.98 9.33
C SER A 47 2.12 -3.74 9.06
N SER A 48 1.04 -3.39 9.78
CA SER A 48 -0.31 -3.87 9.47
C SER A 48 -0.93 -3.18 8.24
N ASP A 49 -0.40 -2.01 7.83
CA ASP A 49 -0.83 -1.32 6.62
C ASP A 49 -0.05 -1.85 5.40
N ASN A 50 -0.79 -2.39 4.43
CA ASN A 50 -0.26 -2.93 3.18
C ASN A 50 0.34 -1.87 2.24
N LEU A 51 0.09 -0.58 2.49
CA LEU A 51 0.64 0.55 1.72
C LEU A 51 1.94 1.11 2.33
N HIS A 52 2.45 0.55 3.43
CA HIS A 52 3.73 0.95 3.98
C HIS A 52 4.88 0.27 3.24
N PHE A 53 5.32 0.90 2.16
CA PHE A 53 6.46 0.45 1.35
C PHE A 53 7.78 1.09 1.81
N ARG A 54 8.84 0.29 1.92
CA ARG A 54 10.24 0.77 1.96
C ARG A 54 10.57 1.46 0.65
N PHE A 55 10.24 0.80 -0.46
CA PHE A 55 10.33 1.38 -1.79
C PHE A 55 9.35 0.73 -2.77
N VAL A 56 9.04 1.48 -3.82
CA VAL A 56 8.39 0.99 -5.05
C VAL A 56 9.14 1.59 -6.23
N VAL A 57 9.53 0.73 -7.18
CA VAL A 57 10.22 1.09 -8.42
C VAL A 57 9.39 0.56 -9.59
N GLY A 58 9.28 1.36 -10.65
CA GLY A 58 8.54 0.95 -11.82
C GLY A 58 8.64 1.92 -12.98
N GLY A 59 7.78 1.70 -13.96
CA GLY A 59 7.65 2.51 -15.16
C GLY A 59 6.22 3.02 -15.37
N LEU A 60 6.10 4.24 -15.88
CA LEU A 60 4.85 4.81 -16.38
C LEU A 60 4.82 4.68 -17.91
N TYR A 61 3.84 3.94 -18.42
CA TYR A 61 3.54 3.81 -19.85
C TYR A 61 2.33 4.67 -20.21
N LYS A 62 2.42 5.46 -21.27
CA LYS A 62 1.26 6.28 -21.69
C LYS A 62 0.12 5.33 -22.10
N ARG A 63 -1.11 5.60 -21.64
CA ARG A 63 -2.26 4.78 -22.02
C ARG A 63 -2.52 4.93 -23.51
N ARG A 64 -2.43 3.84 -24.27
CA ARG A 64 -2.72 3.79 -25.71
C ARG A 64 -4.01 3.03 -25.99
N ILE A 65 -4.30 2.02 -25.17
CA ILE A 65 -5.54 1.24 -25.22
C ILE A 65 -6.44 1.69 -24.09
N GLN A 66 -7.70 1.97 -24.40
CA GLN A 66 -8.71 2.29 -23.39
C GLN A 66 -9.57 1.06 -23.10
N PRO A 67 -9.87 0.77 -21.82
CA PRO A 67 -10.79 -0.29 -21.47
C PRO A 67 -12.21 0.04 -21.95
N ARG A 68 -12.92 -0.99 -22.43
CA ARG A 68 -14.33 -0.91 -22.78
C ARG A 68 -15.15 -1.56 -21.68
N TYR A 69 -15.95 -0.76 -20.97
CA TYR A 69 -16.77 -1.28 -19.88
C TYR A 69 -18.17 -1.64 -20.38
N PRO A 70 -18.76 -2.73 -19.86
CA PRO A 70 -20.15 -3.04 -20.14
C PRO A 70 -21.08 -2.01 -19.49
N PRO A 71 -22.31 -1.84 -20.01
CA PRO A 71 -23.31 -1.00 -19.40
C PRO A 71 -23.73 -1.56 -18.02
N LYS A 72 -24.19 -0.69 -17.11
CA LYS A 72 -24.66 -1.10 -15.78
C LYS A 72 -25.78 -2.14 -15.82
N SER A 73 -26.61 -2.11 -16.87
CA SER A 73 -27.70 -3.07 -17.10
C SER A 73 -27.23 -4.52 -17.19
N THR A 74 -25.96 -4.76 -17.54
CA THR A 74 -25.37 -6.11 -17.56
C THR A 74 -25.22 -6.69 -16.15
N CYS A 75 -25.30 -5.86 -15.12
CA CYS A 75 -25.22 -6.24 -13.70
C CYS A 75 -26.52 -5.91 -12.94
N THR A 76 -27.63 -5.78 -13.65
CA THR A 76 -28.95 -5.56 -13.04
C THR A 76 -29.76 -6.85 -13.13
N VAL A 77 -30.11 -7.43 -11.98
CA VAL A 77 -30.96 -8.62 -11.86
C VAL A 77 -32.23 -8.20 -11.13
N ASN A 78 -33.41 -8.53 -11.67
CA ASN A 78 -34.69 -8.18 -11.05
C ASN A 78 -34.86 -6.68 -10.72
N ARG A 79 -34.30 -5.79 -11.56
CA ARG A 79 -34.25 -4.32 -11.36
C ARG A 79 -33.36 -3.84 -10.21
N GLU A 80 -32.65 -4.73 -9.53
CA GLU A 80 -31.62 -4.38 -8.55
C GLU A 80 -30.24 -4.40 -9.20
N PHE A 81 -29.50 -3.31 -9.03
CA PHE A 81 -28.15 -3.17 -9.56
C PHE A 81 -27.14 -3.71 -8.56
N ASP A 82 -26.40 -4.76 -8.95
CA ASP A 82 -25.28 -5.28 -8.18
C ASP A 82 -24.04 -4.41 -8.42
N GLU A 83 -23.91 -3.39 -7.58
CA GLU A 83 -22.82 -2.42 -7.62
C GLU A 83 -21.45 -3.06 -7.36
N HIS A 84 -21.38 -4.01 -6.43
CA HIS A 84 -20.14 -4.69 -6.06
C HIS A 84 -19.60 -5.52 -7.21
N MET A 85 -20.47 -6.29 -7.86
CA MET A 85 -20.12 -7.09 -9.04
C MET A 85 -19.68 -6.19 -10.19
N TYR A 86 -20.42 -5.11 -10.46
CA TYR A 86 -20.11 -4.18 -11.54
C TYR A 86 -18.72 -3.55 -11.41
N TYR A 87 -18.38 -3.01 -10.23
CA TYR A 87 -17.05 -2.41 -10.03
C TYR A 87 -15.92 -3.43 -10.02
N SER A 88 -16.16 -4.64 -9.50
CA SER A 88 -15.17 -5.72 -9.56
C SER A 88 -14.83 -6.07 -11.01
N MET A 89 -15.85 -6.13 -11.88
CA MET A 89 -15.68 -6.35 -13.31
C MET A 89 -14.94 -5.19 -13.99
N ILE A 90 -15.30 -3.94 -13.71
CA ILE A 90 -14.58 -2.76 -14.24
C ILE A 90 -13.10 -2.82 -13.89
N ARG A 91 -12.77 -3.14 -12.63
CA ARG A 91 -11.38 -3.23 -12.17
C ARG A 91 -10.64 -4.36 -12.89
N ALA A 92 -11.27 -5.52 -13.06
CA ALA A 92 -10.69 -6.65 -13.79
C ALA A 92 -10.42 -6.32 -15.26
N ILE A 93 -11.37 -5.68 -15.95
CA ILE A 93 -11.20 -5.21 -17.34
C ILE A 93 -10.07 -4.17 -17.42
N THR A 94 -10.03 -3.21 -16.50
CA THR A 94 -8.99 -2.18 -16.47
C THR A 94 -7.61 -2.80 -16.28
N TRP A 95 -7.51 -3.77 -15.36
CA TRP A 95 -6.27 -4.49 -15.08
C TRP A 95 -5.77 -5.26 -16.30
N GLU A 96 -6.63 -6.03 -16.96
CA GLU A 96 -6.29 -6.81 -18.16
C GLU A 96 -5.83 -5.90 -19.31
N VAL A 97 -6.57 -4.82 -19.57
CA VAL A 97 -6.23 -3.86 -20.63
C VAL A 97 -4.92 -3.15 -20.34
N ALA A 98 -4.66 -2.76 -19.08
CA ALA A 98 -3.41 -2.16 -18.69
C ALA A 98 -2.22 -3.11 -18.93
N HIS A 99 -2.32 -4.36 -18.49
CA HIS A 99 -1.27 -5.36 -18.70
C HIS A 99 -1.03 -5.60 -20.19
N LYS A 100 -2.09 -5.78 -20.98
CA LYS A 100 -1.98 -5.98 -22.42
C LYS A 100 -1.33 -4.79 -23.13
N ASP A 101 -1.70 -3.56 -22.77
CA ASP A 101 -1.11 -2.35 -23.37
C ASP A 101 0.37 -2.19 -22.98
N ILE A 102 0.72 -2.43 -21.72
CA ILE A 102 2.10 -2.43 -21.25
C ILE A 102 2.93 -3.47 -22.02
N GLU A 103 2.47 -4.71 -22.13
CA GLU A 103 3.20 -5.77 -22.82
C GLU A 103 3.38 -5.47 -24.32
N GLN A 104 2.36 -4.88 -24.98
CA GLN A 104 2.49 -4.41 -26.36
C GLN A 104 3.48 -3.25 -26.51
N GLN A 105 3.60 -2.39 -25.50
CA GLN A 105 4.58 -1.29 -25.51
C GLN A 105 6.00 -1.82 -25.26
N LYS A 106 6.18 -2.78 -24.34
CA LYS A 106 7.45 -3.47 -24.09
C LYS A 106 7.93 -4.22 -25.33
N SER A 107 7.06 -4.97 -26.02
CA SER A 107 7.44 -5.69 -27.24
C SER A 107 7.87 -4.76 -28.39
N LYS A 108 7.38 -3.51 -28.39
CA LYS A 108 7.80 -2.44 -29.30
C LYS A 108 8.97 -1.61 -28.78
N SER A 109 9.63 -2.04 -27.70
CA SER A 109 10.74 -1.34 -27.05
C SER A 109 10.43 0.12 -26.67
N VAL A 110 9.16 0.43 -26.38
CA VAL A 110 8.76 1.74 -25.88
C VAL A 110 9.31 1.89 -24.47
N ALA A 111 10.18 2.87 -24.26
CA ALA A 111 10.75 3.12 -22.94
C ALA A 111 9.73 3.82 -22.00
N PRO A 112 9.54 3.33 -20.77
CA PRO A 112 8.68 3.97 -19.80
C PRO A 112 9.36 5.21 -19.17
N ARG A 113 8.55 6.10 -18.57
CA ARG A 113 9.06 7.07 -17.60
C ARG A 113 9.28 6.35 -16.28
N LYS A 114 10.53 6.11 -15.92
CA LYS A 114 10.87 5.38 -14.69
C LYS A 114 10.57 6.24 -13.46
N PHE A 115 10.18 5.59 -12.38
CA PHE A 115 9.96 6.24 -11.10
C PHE A 115 10.50 5.39 -9.95
N LYS A 116 10.75 6.06 -8.83
CA LYS A 116 11.04 5.44 -7.53
C LYS A 116 10.41 6.25 -6.42
N ILE A 117 9.62 5.58 -5.59
CA ILE A 117 9.07 6.15 -4.35
C ILE A 117 9.70 5.39 -3.19
N THR A 118 10.16 6.10 -2.16
CA THR A 118 10.70 5.50 -0.94
C THR A 118 9.93 5.98 0.27
N GLY A 119 9.52 5.06 1.14
CA GLY A 119 8.92 5.37 2.43
C GLY A 119 9.87 5.07 3.57
N VAL A 120 9.58 5.64 4.74
CA VAL A 120 10.27 5.37 5.99
C VAL A 120 9.24 5.10 7.08
N SER A 121 9.46 4.04 7.87
CA SER A 121 8.72 3.77 9.09
C SER A 121 9.67 3.89 10.28
N TYR A 122 9.30 4.68 11.28
CA TYR A 122 10.11 4.90 12.48
C TYR A 122 9.24 5.04 13.72
N ASN A 123 9.76 4.63 14.88
CA ASN A 123 9.10 4.86 16.15
C ASN A 123 9.26 6.33 16.57
N LYS A 124 8.16 7.10 16.57
CA LYS A 124 8.12 8.50 16.99
C LYS A 124 8.63 8.70 18.42
N LYS A 125 8.44 7.69 19.28
CA LYS A 125 8.89 7.68 20.67
C LYS A 125 10.29 7.09 20.84
N ARG A 126 11.08 6.88 19.77
CA ARG A 126 12.43 6.29 19.85
C ARG A 126 13.36 7.02 20.81
N ASN A 127 13.21 8.34 20.96
CA ASN A 127 14.04 9.15 21.85
C ASN A 127 13.51 9.18 23.30
N ASN A 128 12.34 8.60 23.58
CA ASN A 128 11.81 8.50 24.93
C ASN A 128 12.52 7.37 25.66
N LYS A 129 13.45 7.73 26.55
CA LYS A 129 14.21 6.77 27.37
C LYS A 129 13.40 6.18 28.52
N LYS A 130 12.20 6.70 28.81
CA LYS A 130 11.35 6.22 29.91
C LYS A 130 10.61 4.94 29.50
N PHE A 131 10.66 3.90 30.33
CA PHE A 131 9.92 2.66 30.08
C PHE A 131 8.39 2.85 30.25
N PHE A 132 7.98 3.64 31.25
CA PHE A 132 6.57 3.98 31.50
C PHE A 132 6.22 5.40 31.02
N ARG A 133 4.94 5.61 30.72
CA ARG A 133 4.34 6.90 30.38
C ARG A 133 4.44 7.88 31.54
N GLU A 134 4.32 9.17 31.24
CA GLU A 134 4.43 10.23 32.25
C GLU A 134 3.24 10.31 33.21
N ASP A 135 2.08 9.81 32.81
CA ASP A 135 0.87 9.72 33.62
C ASP A 135 0.85 8.48 34.54
N ALA A 136 1.88 7.63 34.49
CA ALA A 136 1.98 6.47 35.36
C ALA A 136 2.05 6.86 36.86
N PRO A 137 1.34 6.13 37.74
CA PRO A 137 1.44 6.31 39.19
C PRO A 137 2.88 6.22 39.70
N PRO A 138 3.26 6.95 40.77
CA PRO A 138 4.63 6.92 41.32
C PRO A 138 5.12 5.51 41.68
N LYS A 139 4.22 4.66 42.20
CA LYS A 139 4.51 3.25 42.54
C LYS A 139 4.91 2.43 41.31
N ILE A 140 4.27 2.66 40.16
CA ILE A 140 4.61 2.01 38.89
C ILE A 140 5.91 2.58 38.32
N LYS A 141 6.11 3.90 38.37
CA LYS A 141 7.38 4.54 37.95
C LYS A 141 8.59 4.02 38.74
N ALA A 142 8.41 3.67 40.01
CA ALA A 142 9.48 3.10 40.84
C ALA A 142 9.99 1.75 40.31
N LEU A 143 9.14 0.95 39.66
CA LEU A 143 9.53 -0.32 39.03
C LEU A 143 10.56 -0.12 37.90
N ALA A 144 10.64 1.08 37.30
CA ALA A 144 11.62 1.37 36.26
C ALA A 144 13.08 1.37 36.77
N LYS A 145 13.31 1.36 38.09
CA LYS A 145 14.65 1.24 38.68
C LYS A 145 15.26 -0.15 38.44
N ASN A 146 14.45 -1.20 38.34
CA ASN A 146 14.90 -2.55 38.02
C ASN A 146 13.83 -3.31 37.21
N LEU A 147 13.91 -3.20 35.87
CA LEU A 147 12.94 -3.84 34.96
C LEU A 147 13.05 -5.38 34.90
N HIS A 148 14.13 -5.95 35.44
CA HIS A 148 14.34 -7.40 35.47
C HIS A 148 13.63 -8.07 36.65
N ASP A 149 13.36 -7.34 37.72
CA ASP A 149 12.62 -7.84 38.87
C ASP A 149 11.11 -7.80 38.62
N ARG A 150 10.57 -8.96 38.23
CA ARG A 150 9.13 -9.15 37.94
C ARG A 150 8.31 -9.72 39.10
N THR A 151 8.86 -9.70 40.31
CA THR A 151 8.20 -10.31 41.48
C THR A 151 7.04 -9.47 42.05
N SER A 152 6.96 -8.19 41.71
CA SER A 152 5.89 -7.30 42.18
C SER A 152 4.54 -7.62 41.53
N SER A 153 3.48 -7.69 42.33
CA SER A 153 2.09 -7.82 41.84
C SER A 153 1.62 -6.62 41.02
N LEU A 154 2.35 -5.50 41.06
CA LEU A 154 2.03 -4.29 40.31
C LEU A 154 2.38 -4.40 38.81
N TRP A 155 3.07 -5.45 38.36
CA TRP A 155 3.51 -5.58 36.97
C TRP A 155 2.35 -5.68 35.98
N ASP A 156 1.25 -6.35 36.34
CA ASP A 156 0.08 -6.46 35.47
C ASP A 156 -0.58 -5.09 35.21
N GLU A 157 -0.65 -4.25 36.25
CA GLU A 157 -1.11 -2.86 36.13
C GLU A 157 -0.07 -1.99 35.40
N ALA A 158 1.21 -2.16 35.70
CA ALA A 158 2.31 -1.41 35.12
C ALA A 158 2.42 -1.55 33.60
N LEU A 159 2.12 -2.74 33.06
CA LEU A 159 2.15 -3.01 31.61
C LEU A 159 1.18 -2.12 30.82
N GLN A 160 0.10 -1.63 31.45
CA GLN A 160 -0.83 -0.69 30.83
C GLN A 160 -0.20 0.69 30.59
N TYR A 161 0.78 1.06 31.42
CA TYR A 161 1.49 2.33 31.35
C TYR A 161 2.79 2.26 30.57
N VAL A 162 3.15 1.13 29.96
CA VAL A 162 4.37 1.02 29.15
C VAL A 162 4.29 1.95 27.95
N ASN A 163 5.40 2.64 27.67
CA ASN A 163 5.55 3.41 26.45
C ASN A 163 5.64 2.46 25.24
N LYS A 164 4.48 2.06 24.72
CA LYS A 164 4.40 1.27 23.50
C LYS A 164 5.02 2.06 22.32
N PRO A 165 5.76 1.39 21.42
CA PRO A 165 6.23 2.02 20.19
C PRO A 165 5.07 2.66 19.44
N GLU A 166 5.26 3.89 18.98
CA GLU A 166 4.32 4.58 18.09
C GLU A 166 4.99 4.70 16.74
N PHE A 167 4.73 3.74 15.85
CA PHE A 167 5.31 3.74 14.51
C PHE A 167 4.57 4.73 13.61
N VAL A 168 5.31 5.62 12.99
CA VAL A 168 4.83 6.57 11.97
C VAL A 168 5.45 6.18 10.63
N TYR A 169 4.66 6.27 9.57
CA TYR A 169 5.10 6.05 8.20
C TYR A 169 4.98 7.33 7.38
N GLU A 170 6.03 7.66 6.63
CA GLU A 170 6.09 8.85 5.79
C GLU A 170 6.74 8.56 4.45
N ILE A 171 6.38 9.34 3.43
CA ILE A 171 7.08 9.33 2.15
C ILE A 171 8.38 10.11 2.31
N ARG A 172 9.50 9.42 2.16
CA ARG A 172 10.83 10.01 2.25
C ARG A 172 11.24 10.70 0.95
N SER A 173 10.93 10.10 -0.20
CA SER A 173 11.28 10.68 -1.49
C SER A 173 10.43 10.10 -2.62
N VAL A 174 10.20 10.93 -3.64
CA VAL A 174 9.58 10.59 -4.91
C VAL A 174 10.51 11.07 -6.01
N ARG A 175 10.92 10.17 -6.90
CA ARG A 175 11.78 10.49 -8.06
C ARG A 175 11.12 9.98 -9.33
N ILE A 176 11.18 10.77 -10.38
CA ILE A 176 10.72 10.41 -11.72
C ILE A 176 11.77 10.85 -12.73
N ASP A 177 12.11 9.96 -13.65
CA ASP A 177 13.01 10.30 -14.75
C ASP A 177 12.25 11.23 -15.71
N GLN A 178 12.64 12.50 -15.71
CA GLN A 178 12.19 13.44 -16.74
C GLN A 178 13.01 13.17 -18.00
N ARG A 179 12.39 12.58 -19.02
CA ARG A 179 12.91 12.76 -20.38
C ARG A 179 12.73 14.24 -20.72
N ARG A 180 13.84 14.98 -20.90
CA ARG A 180 13.81 16.21 -21.67
C ARG A 180 13.25 15.84 -23.04
N ALA A 181 12.15 16.50 -23.41
CA ALA A 181 11.56 16.39 -24.73
C ALA A 181 12.54 16.90 -25.79
#